data_AF-A0A1V9EJB0-F1
#
_entry.id   AF-A0A1V9EJB0-F1
#
_cell.length_a   1.000
_cell.length_b   1.000
_cell.length_c   1.000
_cell.angle_alpha   90.00
_cell.angle_beta   90.00
_cell.angle_gamma   90.00
#
_symmetry.space_group_name_H-M   'P 1'
#
loop_
_entity.id
_entity.type
_entity.pdbx_description
1 polymer ?
#
loop_
_entity_poly.entity_id
_entity_poly.type
_entity_poly.pdbx_seq_one_letter_code
_entity_poly.pdbx_strand_id
1 'polypeptide(L)'
;MEVKQLNILDSMKCTSIITILLLMLIACQNTKRSNVAQKMNYYDSIENKNLKLLDSLNLKQYNDSAKWMLYTFHCDDTTKQNNEYLPLSALPVKLVYISKTNDTLDLLYNFMKNDSTPISKYSEENITDGVQFRISDKKLLGLIHGEGVVWQKGPFSRYENPLQPEVITYIKNNRDKLNLWFREEAKRRRVIL
;
A
#
# COMPACT_ATOMS: atom_id res chain seq x y z
N MET A 1 8.25 7.80 -71.73
CA MET A 1 8.00 6.61 -70.88
C MET A 1 8.75 6.81 -69.55
N GLU A 2 8.35 7.81 -68.74
CA GLU A 2 9.10 8.21 -67.52
C GLU A 2 8.20 8.50 -66.29
N VAL A 3 6.87 8.43 -66.42
CA VAL A 3 5.94 8.90 -65.37
C VAL A 3 5.70 7.87 -64.25
N LYS A 4 6.08 6.58 -64.44
CA LYS A 4 5.79 5.52 -63.45
C LYS A 4 6.79 5.44 -62.29
N GLN A 5 7.98 6.02 -62.39
CA GLN A 5 8.99 5.91 -61.34
C GLN A 5 8.80 6.91 -60.18
N LEU A 6 8.14 8.05 -60.41
CA LEU A 6 7.91 9.05 -59.35
C LEU A 6 6.94 8.54 -58.25
N ASN A 7 5.87 7.83 -58.62
CA ASN A 7 4.84 7.39 -57.67
C ASN A 7 5.30 6.30 -56.67
N ILE A 8 6.33 5.53 -57.01
CA ILE A 8 6.85 4.46 -56.14
C ILE A 8 7.74 5.06 -55.04
N LEU A 9 8.49 6.13 -55.35
CA LEU A 9 9.38 6.76 -54.38
C LEU A 9 8.61 7.46 -53.25
N ASP A 10 7.45 8.03 -53.56
CA ASP A 10 6.59 8.70 -52.58
C ASP A 10 5.80 7.70 -51.72
N SER A 11 5.41 6.54 -52.26
CA SER A 11 4.75 5.50 -51.47
C SER A 11 5.70 4.84 -50.44
N MET A 12 6.97 4.66 -50.79
CA MET A 12 7.99 4.09 -49.89
C MET A 12 8.35 5.01 -48.71
N LYS A 13 8.28 6.33 -48.91
CA LYS A 13 8.48 7.31 -47.83
C LYS A 13 7.32 7.28 -46.85
N CYS A 14 6.09 7.16 -47.35
CA CYS A 14 4.89 7.16 -46.51
C CYS A 14 4.81 5.92 -45.60
N THR A 15 5.10 4.72 -46.13
CA THR A 15 5.13 3.49 -45.33
C THR A 15 6.18 3.53 -44.23
N SER A 16 7.37 4.06 -44.53
CA SER A 16 8.47 4.16 -43.56
C SER A 16 8.13 5.09 -42.39
N ILE A 17 7.47 6.22 -42.66
CA ILE A 17 7.02 7.16 -41.62
C ILE A 17 5.96 6.52 -40.71
N ILE A 18 5.00 5.79 -41.28
CA ILE A 18 3.96 5.09 -40.51
C ILE A 18 4.59 4.02 -39.60
N THR A 19 5.54 3.24 -40.10
CA THR A 19 6.23 2.22 -39.29
C THR A 19 7.01 2.84 -38.14
N ILE A 20 7.73 3.94 -38.37
CA ILE A 20 8.47 4.65 -37.31
C ILE A 20 7.52 5.19 -36.25
N LEU A 21 6.39 5.79 -36.63
CA LEU A 21 5.37 6.27 -35.69
C LEU A 21 4.78 5.12 -34.86
N LEU A 22 4.48 3.98 -35.48
CA LEU A 22 4.01 2.79 -34.77
C LEU A 22 5.04 2.26 -33.77
N LEU A 23 6.32 2.23 -34.14
CA LEU A 23 7.42 1.83 -33.25
C LEU A 23 7.56 2.78 -32.07
N MET A 24 7.42 4.10 -32.27
CA MET A 24 7.43 5.07 -31.17
C MET A 24 6.24 4.89 -30.21
N LEU A 25 5.04 4.60 -30.73
CA LEU A 25 3.86 4.33 -29.91
C LEU A 25 4.04 3.07 -29.05
N ILE A 26 4.61 2.00 -29.61
CA ILE A 26 4.91 0.76 -28.87
C ILE A 26 5.99 1.01 -27.81
N ALA A 27 7.05 1.77 -28.14
CA ALA A 27 8.11 2.10 -27.19
C ALA A 27 7.58 2.90 -25.98
N CYS A 28 6.70 3.89 -26.20
CA CYS A 28 6.10 4.66 -25.11
C CYS A 28 5.22 3.82 -24.17
N GLN A 29 4.51 2.80 -24.68
CA GLN A 29 3.69 1.91 -23.84
C GLN A 29 4.56 1.00 -22.96
N ASN A 30 5.68 0.51 -23.50
CA ASN A 30 6.60 -0.35 -22.75
C ASN A 30 7.27 0.37 -21.57
N THR A 31 7.65 1.65 -21.74
CA THR A 31 8.26 2.45 -20.66
C THR A 31 7.31 2.67 -19.47
N LYS A 32 6.00 2.85 -19.72
CA LYS A 32 5.03 2.98 -18.62
C LYS A 32 4.88 1.68 -17.84
N ARG A 33 4.83 0.55 -18.54
CA ARG A 33 4.69 -0.78 -17.92
C ARG A 33 5.92 -1.19 -17.12
N SER A 34 7.12 -0.89 -17.62
CA SER A 34 8.37 -1.19 -16.90
C SER A 34 8.45 -0.43 -15.57
N ASN A 35 8.05 0.83 -15.54
CA ASN A 35 8.09 1.66 -14.32
C ASN A 35 7.14 1.13 -13.22
N VAL A 36 5.94 0.67 -13.58
CA VAL A 36 4.99 0.09 -12.60
C VAL A 36 5.52 -1.24 -12.07
N ALA A 37 5.99 -2.14 -12.94
CA ALA A 37 6.54 -3.42 -12.53
C ALA A 37 7.78 -3.27 -11.63
N GLN A 38 8.66 -2.32 -11.96
CA GLN A 38 9.83 -2.01 -11.15
C GLN A 38 9.45 -1.48 -9.75
N LYS A 39 8.43 -0.61 -9.65
CA LYS A 39 7.93 -0.12 -8.36
C LYS A 39 7.28 -1.22 -7.52
N MET A 40 6.52 -2.12 -8.14
CA MET A 40 5.93 -3.27 -7.44
C MET A 40 7.02 -4.15 -6.82
N ASN A 41 8.05 -4.49 -7.62
CA ASN A 41 9.19 -5.27 -7.16
C ASN A 41 9.99 -4.59 -6.03
N TYR A 42 10.04 -3.25 -6.02
CA TYR A 42 10.76 -2.50 -4.98
C TYR A 42 10.12 -2.67 -3.60
N TYR A 43 8.81 -2.43 -3.47
CA TYR A 43 8.14 -2.53 -2.16
C TYR A 43 8.04 -3.98 -1.68
N ASP A 44 7.82 -4.94 -2.57
CA ASP A 44 7.87 -6.37 -2.20
C ASP A 44 9.25 -6.77 -1.70
N SER A 45 10.33 -6.28 -2.33
CA SER A 45 11.69 -6.55 -1.87
C SER A 45 11.94 -5.95 -0.48
N ILE A 46 11.45 -4.74 -0.22
CA ILE A 46 11.59 -4.08 1.10
C ILE A 46 10.80 -4.84 2.16
N GLU A 47 9.54 -5.16 1.90
CA GLU A 47 8.70 -5.88 2.83
C GLU A 47 9.31 -7.25 3.16
N ASN A 48 9.74 -8.01 2.15
CA ASN A 48 10.39 -9.30 2.36
C ASN A 48 11.67 -9.18 3.19
N LYS A 49 12.50 -8.15 2.96
CA LYS A 49 13.70 -7.88 3.78
C LYS A 49 13.31 -7.59 5.24
N ASN A 50 12.30 -6.75 5.44
CA ASN A 50 11.84 -6.35 6.76
C ASN A 50 11.19 -7.52 7.54
N LEU A 51 10.37 -8.34 6.87
CA LEU A 51 9.76 -9.52 7.48
C LEU A 51 10.84 -10.53 7.93
N LYS A 52 11.88 -10.75 7.11
CA LYS A 52 13.03 -11.59 7.51
C LYS A 52 13.77 -11.00 8.72
N LEU A 53 13.90 -9.68 8.80
CA LEU A 53 14.49 -9.02 9.96
C LEU A 53 13.66 -9.25 11.22
N LEU A 54 12.33 -9.06 11.16
CA LEU A 54 11.44 -9.36 12.30
C LEU A 54 11.53 -10.81 12.74
N ASP A 55 11.54 -11.74 11.78
CA ASP A 55 11.69 -13.17 12.06
C ASP A 55 13.03 -13.45 12.76
N SER A 56 14.14 -12.86 12.27
CA SER A 56 15.47 -13.01 12.89
C SER A 56 15.58 -12.45 14.31
N LEU A 57 14.72 -11.46 14.63
CA LEU A 57 14.65 -10.84 15.96
C LEU A 57 13.62 -11.51 16.88
N ASN A 58 12.90 -12.54 16.41
CA ASN A 58 11.74 -13.13 17.10
C ASN A 58 10.62 -12.11 17.38
N LEU A 59 10.42 -11.14 16.49
CA LEU A 59 9.44 -10.05 16.61
C LEU A 59 8.30 -10.15 15.59
N LYS A 60 8.12 -11.30 14.93
CA LYS A 60 7.08 -11.51 13.91
C LYS A 60 5.68 -11.15 14.37
N GLN A 61 5.33 -11.50 15.61
CA GLN A 61 4.01 -11.25 16.21
C GLN A 61 3.57 -9.78 16.22
N TYR A 62 4.53 -8.84 16.18
CA TYR A 62 4.23 -7.42 16.15
C TYR A 62 3.76 -6.96 14.77
N ASN A 63 4.13 -7.66 13.69
CA ASN A 63 3.66 -7.36 12.34
C ASN A 63 2.15 -7.54 12.21
N ASP A 64 1.63 -8.70 12.62
CA ASP A 64 0.19 -8.97 12.52
C ASP A 64 -0.62 -8.05 13.44
N SER A 65 -0.08 -7.76 14.63
CA SER A 65 -0.69 -6.82 15.58
C SER A 65 -0.72 -5.40 15.04
N ALA A 66 0.34 -4.96 14.37
CA ALA A 66 0.44 -3.66 13.72
C ALA A 66 -0.55 -3.52 12.57
N LYS A 67 -0.55 -4.49 11.63
CA LYS A 67 -1.47 -4.49 10.50
C LYS A 67 -2.92 -4.47 10.97
N TRP A 68 -3.26 -5.29 11.96
CA TRP A 68 -4.59 -5.29 12.56
C TRP A 68 -4.95 -3.90 13.09
N MET A 69 -4.07 -3.30 13.89
CA MET A 69 -4.28 -1.95 14.45
C MET A 69 -4.51 -0.91 13.36
N LEU A 70 -3.64 -0.85 12.35
CA LEU A 70 -3.76 0.10 11.24
C LEU A 70 -5.06 -0.08 10.45
N TYR A 71 -5.43 -1.32 10.14
CA TYR A 71 -6.68 -1.60 9.46
C TYR A 71 -7.90 -1.19 10.28
N THR A 72 -7.93 -1.49 11.58
CA THR A 72 -9.05 -1.09 12.44
C THR A 72 -9.10 0.42 12.69
N PHE A 73 -7.95 1.07 12.76
CA PHE A 73 -7.88 2.50 12.99
C PHE A 73 -8.39 3.28 11.78
N HIS A 74 -7.99 2.87 10.58
CA HIS A 74 -8.34 3.49 9.31
C HIS A 74 -9.48 2.78 8.56
N CYS A 75 -10.29 1.95 9.22
CA CYS A 75 -11.20 1.05 8.49
C CYS A 75 -12.23 1.81 7.64
N ASP A 76 -12.77 2.89 8.18
CA ASP A 76 -13.76 3.77 7.58
C ASP A 76 -13.15 5.01 6.92
N ASP A 77 -11.82 5.09 6.88
CA ASP A 77 -11.12 6.17 6.20
C ASP A 77 -11.08 5.92 4.69
N THR A 78 -11.17 7.02 3.93
CA THR A 78 -11.02 7.03 2.48
C THR A 78 -9.94 8.03 2.08
N THR A 79 -9.22 7.71 1.01
CA THR A 79 -8.28 8.63 0.35
C THR A 79 -8.74 8.91 -1.08
N LYS A 80 -8.48 10.12 -1.59
CA LYS A 80 -8.84 10.52 -2.95
C LYS A 80 -7.62 10.43 -3.86
N GLN A 81 -7.70 9.62 -4.92
CA GLN A 81 -6.66 9.54 -5.96
C GLN A 81 -7.29 9.60 -7.35
N ASN A 82 -6.83 10.53 -8.20
CA ASN A 82 -7.34 10.68 -9.56
C ASN A 82 -8.89 10.77 -9.64
N ASN A 83 -9.50 11.53 -8.71
CA ASN A 83 -10.96 11.65 -8.55
C ASN A 83 -11.73 10.40 -8.09
N GLU A 84 -11.02 9.34 -7.72
CA GLU A 84 -11.61 8.13 -7.13
C GLU A 84 -11.41 8.14 -5.60
N TYR A 85 -12.46 7.78 -4.85
CA TYR A 85 -12.36 7.56 -3.41
C TYR A 85 -12.06 6.08 -3.14
N LEU A 86 -10.92 5.83 -2.51
CA LEU A 86 -10.45 4.50 -2.18
C LEU A 86 -10.57 4.28 -0.67
N PRO A 87 -11.33 3.28 -0.20
CA PRO A 87 -11.37 2.92 1.21
C PRO A 87 -10.04 2.28 1.62
N LEU A 88 -9.40 2.80 2.66
CA LEU A 88 -8.09 2.30 3.10
C LEU A 88 -8.17 0.84 3.58
N SER A 89 -9.32 0.42 4.12
CA SER A 89 -9.59 -0.97 4.51
C SER A 89 -9.54 -1.99 3.37
N ALA A 90 -9.70 -1.55 2.12
CA ALA A 90 -9.58 -2.42 0.95
C ALA A 90 -8.13 -2.53 0.44
N LEU A 91 -7.26 -1.58 0.81
CA LEU A 91 -5.91 -1.50 0.28
C LEU A 91 -4.96 -2.45 1.04
N PRO A 92 -4.00 -3.07 0.34
CA PRO A 92 -2.90 -3.78 0.98
C PRO A 92 -2.02 -2.83 1.79
N VAL A 93 -1.57 -3.29 2.96
CA VAL A 93 -0.64 -2.58 3.84
C VAL A 93 0.69 -3.32 3.84
N LYS A 94 1.78 -2.62 3.49
CA LYS A 94 3.13 -3.19 3.37
C LYS A 94 4.11 -2.59 4.37
N LEU A 95 4.91 -3.44 5.02
CA LEU A 95 5.93 -3.03 6.00
C LEU A 95 7.15 -2.41 5.30
N VAL A 96 7.32 -1.09 5.42
CA VAL A 96 8.39 -0.36 4.69
C VAL A 96 9.60 -0.05 5.56
N TYR A 97 9.44 0.02 6.88
CA TYR A 97 10.55 0.32 7.78
C TYR A 97 10.36 -0.30 9.16
N ILE A 98 11.48 -0.68 9.77
CA ILE A 98 11.57 -1.18 11.14
C ILE A 98 12.67 -0.39 11.85
N SER A 99 12.36 0.13 13.03
CA SER A 99 13.34 0.71 13.95
C SER A 99 13.20 0.04 15.31
N LYS A 100 14.32 -0.42 15.88
CA LYS A 100 14.37 -0.96 17.23
C LYS A 100 15.37 -0.15 18.03
N THR A 101 14.88 0.57 19.04
CA THR A 101 15.69 1.35 19.94
C THR A 101 15.41 0.89 21.36
N ASN A 102 16.40 0.27 22.00
CA ASN A 102 16.25 -0.35 23.31
C ASN A 102 15.08 -1.36 23.36
N ASP A 103 14.08 -1.08 24.19
CA ASP A 103 12.86 -1.85 24.41
C ASP A 103 11.68 -1.37 23.55
N THR A 104 11.92 -0.46 22.61
CA THR A 104 10.91 0.10 21.72
C THR A 104 11.10 -0.45 20.30
N LEU A 105 9.98 -0.78 19.65
CA LEU A 105 9.90 -1.23 18.27
C LEU A 105 8.93 -0.35 17.49
N ASP A 106 9.43 0.34 16.48
CA ASP A 106 8.65 1.11 15.52
C ASP A 106 8.50 0.29 14.24
N LEU A 107 7.27 0.13 13.76
CA LEU A 107 6.94 -0.51 12.50
C LEU A 107 6.17 0.48 11.63
N LEU A 108 6.73 0.86 10.48
CA LEU A 108 6.11 1.80 9.56
C LEU A 108 5.63 1.09 8.29
N TYR A 109 4.44 1.45 7.84
CA TYR A 109 3.71 0.84 6.75
C TYR A 109 3.14 1.86 5.78
N ASN A 110 2.95 1.42 4.53
CA ASN A 110 2.18 2.16 3.53
C ASN A 110 0.95 1.36 3.11
N PHE A 111 -0.17 2.06 2.93
CA PHE A 111 -1.28 1.54 2.13
C PHE A 111 -0.90 1.64 0.65
N MET A 112 -1.15 0.60 -0.15
CA MET A 112 -0.71 0.56 -1.54
C MET A 112 -1.88 0.53 -2.52
N LYS A 113 -1.91 1.44 -3.50
CA LYS A 113 -2.70 1.33 -4.72
C LYS A 113 -2.02 0.32 -5.65
N ASN A 114 -2.78 -0.66 -6.14
CA ASN A 114 -2.33 -1.61 -7.15
C ASN A 114 -0.97 -2.25 -6.79
N ASP A 115 -0.73 -2.51 -5.50
CA ASP A 115 0.50 -3.08 -4.94
C ASP A 115 1.81 -2.31 -5.18
N SER A 116 1.78 -1.17 -5.87
CA SER A 116 2.98 -0.45 -6.34
C SER A 116 3.09 0.99 -5.88
N THR A 117 1.97 1.64 -5.57
CA THR A 117 1.93 3.09 -5.31
C THR A 117 1.48 3.33 -3.87
N PRO A 118 2.34 3.87 -2.99
CA PRO A 118 1.91 4.23 -1.65
C PRO A 118 0.82 5.31 -1.71
N ILE A 119 -0.16 5.21 -0.81
CA ILE A 119 -1.20 6.21 -0.61
C ILE A 119 -1.30 6.52 0.88
N SER A 120 -1.55 7.79 1.21
CA SER A 120 -1.92 8.22 2.55
C SER A 120 -3.30 8.89 2.54
N LYS A 121 -3.93 8.95 3.72
CA LYS A 121 -5.12 9.79 3.94
C LYS A 121 -4.78 11.28 3.91
N TYR A 122 -3.58 11.66 4.34
CA TYR A 122 -3.27 13.04 4.73
C TYR A 122 -2.52 13.84 3.67
N SER A 123 -1.75 13.20 2.78
CA SER A 123 -1.08 13.89 1.68
C SER A 123 -0.73 12.95 0.52
N GLU A 124 -0.36 13.57 -0.61
CA GLU A 124 0.26 12.87 -1.75
C GLU A 124 1.73 12.51 -1.49
N GLU A 125 2.34 13.08 -0.44
CA GLU A 125 3.77 12.94 -0.13
C GLU A 125 4.01 11.79 0.85
N ASN A 126 3.96 10.54 0.38
CA ASN A 126 4.53 9.34 1.04
C ASN A 126 4.45 9.26 2.58
N ILE A 127 3.39 9.77 3.21
CA ILE A 127 3.29 9.71 4.67
C ILE A 127 3.06 8.26 5.06
N THR A 128 4.00 7.75 5.83
CA THR A 128 3.98 6.38 6.35
C THR A 128 3.19 6.38 7.65
N ASP A 129 2.26 5.43 7.78
CA ASP A 129 1.54 5.18 9.02
C ASP A 129 2.22 4.04 9.75
N GLY A 130 2.25 4.07 11.08
CA GLY A 130 2.97 3.07 11.83
C GLY A 130 2.44 2.85 13.20
N VAL A 131 3.10 1.94 13.90
CA VAL A 131 2.82 1.63 15.28
C VAL A 131 4.13 1.52 16.04
N GLN A 132 4.09 1.94 17.29
CA GLN A 132 5.19 1.79 18.22
C GLN A 132 4.77 0.79 19.29
N PHE A 133 5.62 -0.18 19.59
CA PHE A 133 5.44 -1.14 20.67
C PHE A 133 6.56 -1.04 21.69
N ARG A 134 6.24 -1.40 22.93
CA ARG A 134 7.23 -1.81 23.92
C ARG A 134 7.36 -3.33 23.88
N ILE A 135 8.59 -3.82 23.79
CA ILE A 135 8.86 -5.24 23.55
C ILE A 135 8.62 -6.04 24.82
N SER A 136 9.18 -5.59 25.96
CA SER A 136 9.17 -6.29 27.24
C SER A 136 7.79 -6.75 27.71
N ASP A 137 6.75 -5.94 27.50
CA ASP A 137 5.37 -6.23 27.90
C ASP A 137 4.39 -6.32 26.73
N LYS A 138 4.91 -6.35 25.49
CA LYS A 138 4.11 -6.41 24.25
C LYS A 138 3.06 -5.30 24.14
N LYS A 139 3.28 -4.16 24.80
CA LYS A 139 2.31 -3.07 24.86
C LYS A 139 2.39 -2.19 23.62
N LEU A 140 1.25 -1.89 23.01
CA LEU A 140 1.16 -0.81 22.02
C LEU A 140 1.41 0.52 22.74
N LEU A 141 2.43 1.25 22.28
CA LEU A 141 2.79 2.56 22.78
C LEU A 141 2.07 3.64 21.97
N GLY A 142 2.14 3.65 20.65
CA GLY A 142 1.53 4.74 19.88
C GLY A 142 1.24 4.36 18.45
N LEU A 143 0.49 5.23 17.78
CA LEU A 143 0.46 5.26 16.32
C LEU A 143 1.51 6.25 15.86
N ILE A 144 2.19 5.93 14.77
CA ILE A 144 3.18 6.81 14.15
C ILE A 144 2.51 7.38 12.91
N HIS A 145 2.57 8.70 12.75
CA HIS A 145 2.03 9.38 11.58
C HIS A 145 3.02 10.47 11.15
N GLY A 146 3.57 10.32 9.93
CA GLY A 146 4.64 11.20 9.46
C GLY A 146 5.86 11.12 10.36
N GLU A 147 6.32 12.28 10.85
CA GLU A 147 7.51 12.38 11.72
C GLU A 147 7.19 12.21 13.21
N GLY A 148 5.91 12.07 13.58
CA GLY A 148 5.47 12.11 14.98
C GLY A 148 4.82 10.81 15.46
N VAL A 149 4.87 10.61 16.79
CA VAL A 149 4.06 9.60 17.47
C VAL A 149 2.81 10.27 18.03
N VAL A 150 1.64 9.83 17.59
CA VAL A 150 0.34 10.29 18.06
C VAL A 150 -0.16 9.39 19.19
N TRP A 151 -0.50 10.02 20.32
CA TRP A 151 -1.02 9.35 21.50
C TRP A 151 -2.45 9.83 21.75
N GLN A 152 -3.44 9.14 21.20
CA GLN A 152 -4.83 9.44 21.53
C GLN A 152 -5.35 8.41 22.54
N LYS A 153 -5.19 8.74 23.83
CA LYS A 153 -5.73 7.96 24.94
C LYS A 153 -7.18 8.33 25.21
N GLY A 154 -7.98 7.35 25.60
CA GLY A 154 -9.39 7.53 25.94
C GLY A 154 -10.24 6.29 25.64
N PRO A 155 -11.33 6.07 26.39
CA PRO A 155 -12.12 4.84 26.32
C PRO A 155 -12.80 4.61 24.96
N PHE A 156 -13.01 5.69 24.20
CA PHE A 156 -13.60 5.67 22.86
C PHE A 156 -12.54 5.73 21.75
N SER A 157 -11.26 5.67 22.11
CA SER A 157 -10.18 5.68 21.14
C SER A 157 -10.02 4.28 20.53
N ARG A 158 -9.94 4.22 19.20
CA ARG A 158 -9.58 2.98 18.48
C ARG A 158 -8.17 2.49 18.79
N TYR A 159 -7.33 3.36 19.37
CA TYR A 159 -6.01 3.00 19.84
C TYR A 159 -6.05 2.08 21.09
N GLU A 160 -6.93 2.35 22.07
CA GLU A 160 -7.05 1.50 23.27
C GLU A 160 -7.91 0.27 23.01
N ASN A 161 -8.98 0.44 22.23
CA ASN A 161 -9.85 -0.65 21.83
C ASN A 161 -10.08 -0.58 20.31
N PRO A 162 -9.34 -1.37 19.50
CA PRO A 162 -9.51 -1.39 18.04
C PRO A 162 -10.87 -1.95 17.59
N LEU A 163 -11.63 -2.59 18.49
CA LEU A 163 -12.94 -3.16 18.21
C LEU A 163 -14.06 -2.34 18.86
N GLN A 164 -14.04 -1.02 18.64
CA GLN A 164 -15.20 -0.19 18.95
C GLN A 164 -16.44 -0.65 18.15
N PRO A 165 -17.66 -0.41 18.64
CA PRO A 165 -18.89 -0.84 17.97
C PRO A 165 -19.00 -0.41 16.50
N GLU A 166 -18.57 0.80 16.16
CA GLU A 166 -18.56 1.32 14.80
C GLU A 166 -17.56 0.58 13.89
N VAL A 167 -16.40 0.19 14.42
CA VAL A 167 -15.40 -0.60 13.67
C VAL A 167 -15.94 -2.00 13.37
N ILE A 168 -16.55 -2.65 14.37
CA ILE A 168 -17.19 -3.97 14.18
C ILE A 168 -18.30 -3.87 13.12
N THR A 169 -19.13 -2.84 13.21
CA THR A 169 -20.22 -2.58 12.26
C THR A 169 -19.67 -2.38 10.85
N TYR A 170 -18.61 -1.59 10.70
CA TYR A 170 -17.94 -1.38 9.43
C TYR A 170 -17.42 -2.68 8.82
N ILE A 171 -16.67 -3.48 9.59
CA ILE A 171 -16.08 -4.74 9.14
C ILE A 171 -17.19 -5.70 8.65
N LYS A 172 -18.29 -5.80 9.41
CA LYS A 172 -19.43 -6.66 9.04
C LYS A 172 -20.11 -6.20 7.75
N ASN A 173 -20.38 -4.91 7.61
CA ASN A 173 -21.08 -4.35 6.46
C ASN A 173 -20.23 -4.32 5.18
N ASN A 174 -18.90 -4.36 5.31
CA ASN A 174 -17.97 -4.26 4.19
C ASN A 174 -17.12 -5.52 3.97
N ARG A 175 -17.49 -6.66 4.59
CA ARG A 175 -16.68 -7.89 4.61
C ARG A 175 -16.11 -8.32 3.25
N ASP A 176 -16.88 -8.14 2.18
CA ASP A 176 -16.52 -8.59 0.83
C ASP A 176 -15.63 -7.58 0.09
N LYS A 177 -15.49 -6.37 0.62
CA LYS A 177 -14.66 -5.28 0.10
C LYS A 177 -13.36 -5.08 0.89
N LEU A 178 -13.21 -5.75 2.04
CA LEU A 178 -11.99 -5.67 2.84
C LEU A 178 -10.81 -6.28 2.09
N ASN A 179 -9.61 -5.78 2.39
CA ASN A 179 -8.38 -6.44 1.99
C ASN A 179 -8.39 -7.91 2.44
N LEU A 180 -7.86 -8.81 1.60
CA LEU A 180 -7.87 -10.25 1.88
C LEU A 180 -7.25 -10.59 3.24
N TRP A 181 -6.08 -10.02 3.56
CA TRP A 181 -5.43 -10.27 4.86
C TRP A 181 -6.31 -9.77 6.01
N PHE A 182 -6.89 -8.57 5.89
CA PHE A 182 -7.74 -7.99 6.93
C PHE A 182 -9.00 -8.81 7.16
N ARG A 183 -9.61 -9.32 6.09
CA ARG A 183 -10.78 -10.20 6.16
C ARG A 183 -10.47 -11.52 6.87
N GLU A 184 -9.38 -12.20 6.51
CA GLU A 184 -9.01 -13.46 7.16
C GLU A 184 -8.61 -13.25 8.62
N GLU A 185 -7.95 -12.14 8.94
CA GLU A 185 -7.63 -11.77 10.31
C GLU A 185 -8.91 -11.46 11.13
N ALA A 186 -9.90 -10.79 10.54
CA ALA A 186 -11.18 -10.54 11.17
C ALA A 186 -11.96 -11.83 11.45
N LYS A 187 -11.89 -12.84 10.57
CA LYS A 187 -12.43 -14.19 10.83
C LYS A 187 -11.69 -14.90 11.95
N ARG A 188 -10.35 -14.88 11.93
CA ARG A 188 -9.51 -15.48 12.98
C ARG A 188 -9.83 -14.91 14.37
N ARG A 189 -10.15 -13.61 14.42
CA ARG A 189 -10.57 -12.88 15.63
C ARG A 189 -12.07 -12.97 15.93
N ARG A 190 -12.85 -13.70 15.13
CA ARG A 190 -14.30 -13.91 15.29
C ARG A 190 -15.14 -12.62 15.24
N VAL A 191 -14.68 -11.62 14.49
CA VAL A 191 -15.46 -10.39 14.24
C VAL A 191 -16.53 -10.64 13.17
N ILE A 192 -16.16 -11.43 12.17
CA ILE A 192 -17.02 -11.97 11.11
C ILE A 192 -16.88 -13.49 11.09
N LEU A 193 -17.92 -14.17 10.57
CA LEU A 193 -17.96 -15.62 10.41
C LEU A 193 -17.48 -16.04 9.02
#